data_AF-A0A935DLS3-F1
#
_entry.id   AF-A0A935DLS3-F1
#
_cell.length_a   1.000
_cell.length_b   1.000
_cell.length_c   1.000
_cell.angle_alpha   90.00
_cell.angle_beta   90.00
_cell.angle_gamma   90.00
#
_symmetry.space_group_name_H-M   'P 1'
#
loop_
_entity.id
_entity.type
_entity.pdbx_description
1 polymer ?
#
loop_
_entity_poly.entity_id
_entity_poly.type
_entity_poly.pdbx_seq_one_letter_code
_entity_poly.pdbx_strand_id
1 'polypeptide(L)'
;MDLLRSQLPSALLAWIDRVGCADPLADSLPSSVRWLLERWGAGDDHLPLHLVHDLGHLLLRGRDFRFASTGSLARGADEARAERLAYEDKVLGRWALDPTVLDAHVAIAGMPPARRDAAVAHAVGLALAGPLLAAEDVARGNAAHLRAWLAELPAVAADDPETIHGKVSGEWRAWAAAQHAACVRALPPGRLFRAEDLWEIAHLPELPSESARLALRTILGLTARVGPVSPSVALSLRHKAREVPVEAEEADQYPAGGFDAISTRGTFENLVRSEVAYVGEGSTERGGVDLFDVRFAENELLFYTRDESPLLDARRDLTVVLHRPAAQRHKHPSLEAQTLVLTEALALALQGDLLRVFGPAGSRCTIVWLVERPGDLDVAEQERALLSLPLAAEIAHRRVALAVASSWEEVPLAGRVVCSPLAEDDAVPRAAWVRVDEARWALGERGWRWPTGRRRCGRWPTGC
;
A
#
# COMPACT_ATOMS: atom_id res chain seq x y z
N MET A 1 2.43 -35.01 7.84
CA MET A 1 1.60 -36.20 8.20
C MET A 1 0.17 -35.92 7.78
N ASP A 2 -0.45 -36.75 6.95
CA ASP A 2 -1.82 -36.51 6.50
C ASP A 2 -2.83 -37.08 7.51
N LEU A 3 -3.77 -36.27 7.95
CA LEU A 3 -4.83 -36.67 8.88
C LEU A 3 -5.88 -37.51 8.16
N LEU A 4 -6.01 -38.77 8.59
CA LEU A 4 -7.07 -39.64 8.11
C LEU A 4 -8.44 -39.12 8.58
N ARG A 5 -9.50 -39.49 7.85
CA ARG A 5 -10.89 -39.11 8.21
C ARG A 5 -11.25 -39.48 9.65
N SER A 6 -10.79 -40.63 10.13
CA SER A 6 -11.02 -41.13 11.49
C SER A 6 -10.23 -40.38 12.56
N GLN A 7 -9.12 -39.74 12.20
CA GLN A 7 -8.24 -39.02 13.10
C GLN A 7 -8.63 -37.54 13.26
N LEU A 8 -9.31 -36.98 12.25
CA LEU A 8 -9.66 -35.57 12.21
C LEU A 8 -10.46 -35.09 13.44
N PRO A 9 -11.50 -35.79 13.94
CA PRO A 9 -12.23 -35.33 15.12
C PRO A 9 -11.34 -35.19 16.36
N SER A 10 -10.47 -36.16 16.61
CA SER A 10 -9.53 -36.13 17.74
C SER A 10 -8.49 -35.03 17.58
N ALA A 11 -7.98 -34.82 16.36
CA ALA A 11 -7.05 -33.73 16.06
C ALA A 11 -7.69 -32.35 16.29
N LEU A 12 -8.94 -32.16 15.85
CA LEU A 12 -9.67 -30.90 16.04
C LEU A 12 -9.94 -30.62 17.51
N LEU A 13 -10.40 -31.61 18.29
CA LEU A 13 -10.58 -31.47 19.73
C LEU A 13 -9.27 -31.13 20.45
N ALA A 14 -8.16 -31.79 20.06
CA ALA A 14 -6.86 -31.52 20.63
C ALA A 14 -6.32 -30.12 20.29
N TRP A 15 -6.66 -29.57 19.11
CA TRP A 15 -6.38 -28.17 18.80
C TRP A 15 -7.30 -27.21 19.57
N ILE A 16 -8.59 -27.52 19.72
CA ILE A 16 -9.55 -26.68 20.48
C ILE A 16 -9.10 -26.56 21.95
N ASP A 17 -8.62 -27.64 22.56
CA ASP A 17 -8.06 -27.65 23.93
C ASP A 17 -6.88 -26.66 24.12
N ARG A 18 -6.23 -26.25 23.02
CA ARG A 18 -5.08 -25.33 23.02
C ARG A 18 -5.40 -23.89 22.63
N VAL A 19 -6.66 -23.56 22.34
CA VAL A 19 -7.09 -22.20 22.00
C VAL A 19 -6.75 -21.23 23.14
N GLY A 20 -6.16 -20.08 22.79
CA GLY A 20 -5.76 -19.02 23.73
C GLY A 20 -6.75 -17.85 23.79
N CYS A 21 -7.78 -17.84 22.95
CA CYS A 21 -8.89 -16.89 23.04
C CYS A 21 -9.90 -17.30 24.13
N ALA A 22 -10.41 -16.33 24.89
CA ALA A 22 -11.36 -16.55 25.98
C ALA A 22 -12.84 -16.50 25.56
N ASP A 23 -13.14 -16.20 24.29
CA ASP A 23 -14.52 -16.14 23.81
C ASP A 23 -15.18 -17.53 23.94
N PRO A 24 -16.48 -17.60 24.25
CA PRO A 24 -17.19 -18.88 24.32
C PRO A 24 -17.06 -19.65 23.00
N LEU A 25 -16.77 -20.96 23.08
CA LEU A 25 -16.60 -21.79 21.88
C LEU A 25 -17.84 -21.79 20.98
N ALA A 26 -19.03 -21.69 21.57
CA ALA A 26 -20.31 -21.53 20.86
C ALA A 26 -20.32 -20.34 19.90
N ASP A 27 -19.65 -19.24 20.27
CA ASP A 27 -19.61 -18.00 19.50
C ASP A 27 -18.40 -17.97 18.55
N SER A 28 -17.27 -18.53 18.98
CA SER A 28 -15.98 -18.35 18.32
C SER A 28 -15.68 -19.45 17.29
N LEU A 29 -15.99 -20.71 17.62
CA LEU A 29 -15.59 -21.89 16.85
C LEU A 29 -16.29 -21.99 15.48
N PRO A 30 -17.60 -21.65 15.33
CA PRO A 30 -18.26 -21.69 14.03
C PRO A 30 -17.57 -20.84 12.96
N SER A 31 -17.08 -19.66 13.32
CA SER A 31 -16.36 -18.78 12.39
C SER A 31 -14.96 -19.32 12.08
N SER A 32 -14.22 -19.77 13.10
CA SER A 32 -12.86 -20.28 12.91
C SER A 32 -12.80 -21.54 12.06
N VAL A 33 -13.78 -22.45 12.19
CA VAL A 33 -13.87 -23.65 11.34
C VAL A 33 -14.22 -23.28 9.90
N ARG A 34 -15.04 -22.25 9.67
CA ARG A 34 -15.32 -21.73 8.32
C ARG A 34 -14.07 -21.13 7.68
N TRP A 35 -13.30 -20.33 8.42
CA TRP A 35 -12.02 -19.79 7.92
C TRP A 35 -11.02 -20.91 7.60
N LEU A 36 -10.91 -21.91 8.49
CA LEU A 36 -10.06 -23.08 8.26
C LEU A 36 -10.48 -23.86 7.01
N LEU A 37 -11.79 -24.08 6.83
CA LEU A 37 -12.34 -24.77 5.66
C LEU A 37 -12.05 -24.02 4.36
N GLU A 38 -12.15 -22.68 4.38
CA GLU A 38 -11.79 -21.84 3.24
C GLU A 38 -10.31 -21.99 2.88
N ARG A 39 -9.41 -21.96 3.88
CA ARG A 39 -7.96 -22.12 3.63
C ARG A 39 -7.56 -23.52 3.20
N TRP A 40 -8.10 -24.56 3.82
CA TRP A 40 -7.88 -25.94 3.37
C TRP A 40 -8.44 -26.16 1.97
N GLY A 41 -9.56 -25.52 1.62
CA GLY A 41 -10.12 -25.54 0.27
C GLY A 41 -9.23 -24.82 -0.77
N ALA A 42 -8.46 -23.82 -0.34
CA ALA A 42 -7.50 -23.08 -1.16
C ALA A 42 -6.12 -23.77 -1.26
N GLY A 43 -5.92 -24.93 -0.60
CA GLY A 43 -4.68 -25.69 -0.63
C GLY A 43 -3.75 -25.51 0.57
N ASP A 44 -4.11 -24.67 1.55
CA ASP A 44 -3.36 -24.52 2.80
C ASP A 44 -3.78 -25.55 3.85
N ASP A 45 -3.79 -26.83 3.47
CA ASP A 45 -4.27 -27.94 4.29
C ASP A 45 -3.46 -28.19 5.57
N HIS A 46 -2.29 -27.56 5.69
CA HIS A 46 -1.40 -27.64 6.86
C HIS A 46 -1.73 -26.64 7.97
N LEU A 47 -2.69 -25.73 7.78
CA LEU A 47 -3.01 -24.75 8.84
C LEU A 47 -3.70 -25.43 10.03
N PRO A 48 -3.22 -25.26 11.27
CA PRO A 48 -3.85 -25.86 12.44
C PRO A 48 -4.97 -24.97 13.00
N LEU A 49 -6.06 -25.59 13.47
CA LEU A 49 -7.25 -24.87 13.93
C LEU A 49 -6.98 -23.84 15.03
N HIS A 50 -6.12 -24.14 16.02
CA HIS A 50 -5.87 -23.24 17.15
C HIS A 50 -5.25 -21.90 16.73
N LEU A 51 -4.29 -21.90 15.79
CA LEU A 51 -3.69 -20.66 15.27
C LEU A 51 -4.68 -19.89 14.39
N VAL A 52 -5.45 -20.58 13.54
CA VAL A 52 -6.49 -19.97 12.71
C VAL A 52 -7.56 -19.30 13.59
N HIS A 53 -7.96 -19.97 14.66
CA HIS A 53 -8.90 -19.46 15.64
C HIS A 53 -8.38 -18.19 16.31
N ASP A 54 -7.22 -18.27 16.95
CA ASP A 54 -6.72 -17.17 17.77
C ASP A 54 -6.30 -15.96 16.94
N LEU A 55 -5.60 -16.17 15.81
CA LEU A 55 -5.26 -15.05 14.91
C LEU A 55 -6.51 -14.43 14.30
N GLY A 56 -7.48 -15.25 13.88
CA GLY A 56 -8.71 -14.74 13.28
C GLY A 56 -9.53 -13.90 14.26
N HIS A 57 -9.66 -14.33 15.50
CA HIS A 57 -10.33 -13.54 16.54
C HIS A 57 -9.52 -12.32 16.96
N LEU A 58 -8.19 -12.39 16.97
CA LEU A 58 -7.34 -11.21 17.18
C LEU A 58 -7.55 -10.17 16.07
N LEU A 59 -7.65 -10.59 14.82
CA LEU A 59 -7.93 -9.73 13.66
C LEU A 59 -9.35 -9.14 13.71
N LEU A 60 -10.33 -9.85 14.27
CA LEU A 60 -11.69 -9.34 14.43
C LEU A 60 -11.87 -8.38 15.61
N ARG A 61 -11.22 -8.68 16.74
CA ARG A 61 -11.42 -7.95 18.01
C ARG A 61 -10.40 -6.84 18.22
N GLY A 62 -9.21 -6.95 17.64
CA GLY A 62 -8.12 -6.02 17.87
C GLY A 62 -7.80 -5.91 19.35
N ARG A 63 -7.96 -4.70 19.91
CA ARG A 63 -7.69 -4.42 21.33
C ARG A 63 -8.68 -5.07 22.30
N ASP A 64 -9.86 -5.46 21.83
CA ASP A 64 -10.88 -6.12 22.66
C ASP A 64 -10.65 -7.64 22.76
N PHE A 65 -9.55 -8.16 22.19
CA PHE A 65 -9.19 -9.57 22.28
C PHE A 65 -8.96 -9.99 23.75
N ARG A 66 -9.58 -11.09 24.16
CA ARG A 66 -9.50 -11.61 25.52
C ARG A 66 -8.67 -12.89 25.54
N PHE A 67 -7.62 -12.90 26.35
CA PHE A 67 -6.79 -14.08 26.56
C PHE A 67 -7.49 -15.08 27.49
N ALA A 68 -7.44 -16.36 27.18
CA ALA A 68 -8.08 -17.42 27.94
C ALA A 68 -7.62 -17.43 29.40
N SER A 69 -6.36 -17.06 29.67
CA SER A 69 -5.86 -16.81 31.02
C SER A 69 -6.73 -15.78 31.78
N THR A 70 -7.07 -14.64 31.20
CA THR A 70 -7.82 -13.59 31.90
C THR A 70 -9.18 -14.03 32.45
N GLY A 71 -9.84 -15.03 31.82
CA GLY A 71 -11.12 -15.58 32.28
C GLY A 71 -11.01 -16.85 33.13
N SER A 72 -9.97 -17.67 32.94
CA SER A 72 -9.92 -19.06 33.43
C SER A 72 -8.77 -19.40 34.40
N LEU A 73 -7.97 -18.42 34.86
CA LEU A 73 -6.80 -18.69 35.71
C LEU A 73 -7.11 -19.43 37.03
N ALA A 74 -8.35 -19.46 37.52
CA ALA A 74 -8.67 -20.04 38.84
C ALA A 74 -9.03 -21.54 38.86
N ARG A 75 -9.20 -22.23 37.71
CA ARG A 75 -9.86 -23.56 37.68
C ARG A 75 -9.10 -24.72 37.01
N GLY A 76 -7.99 -24.48 36.32
CA GLY A 76 -7.25 -25.54 35.60
C GLY A 76 -6.11 -26.18 36.42
N ALA A 77 -5.68 -27.39 36.01
CA ALA A 77 -4.46 -28.02 36.52
C ALA A 77 -3.20 -27.18 36.17
N ASP A 78 -2.24 -27.11 37.10
CA ASP A 78 -1.09 -26.19 37.04
C ASP A 78 -0.25 -26.32 35.75
N GLU A 79 -0.08 -27.54 35.22
CA GLU A 79 0.74 -27.81 34.04
C GLU A 79 0.09 -27.29 32.74
N ALA A 80 -1.20 -27.57 32.53
CA ALA A 80 -1.95 -27.07 31.37
C ALA A 80 -2.03 -25.53 31.37
N ARG A 81 -2.11 -24.93 32.56
CA ARG A 81 -2.05 -23.48 32.75
C ARG A 81 -0.70 -22.91 32.33
N ALA A 82 0.40 -23.53 32.75
CA ALA A 82 1.75 -23.08 32.39
C ALA A 82 2.00 -23.13 30.88
N GLU A 83 1.57 -24.19 30.20
CA GLU A 83 1.68 -24.30 28.75
C GLU A 83 0.86 -23.23 28.01
N ARG A 84 -0.36 -22.97 28.46
CA ARG A 84 -1.24 -21.96 27.86
C ARG A 84 -0.66 -20.56 28.02
N LEU A 85 -0.20 -20.21 29.23
CA LEU A 85 0.49 -18.94 29.47
C LEU A 85 1.73 -18.80 28.59
N ALA A 86 2.52 -19.86 28.44
CA ALA A 86 3.69 -19.82 27.55
C ALA A 86 3.31 -19.58 26.07
N TYR A 87 2.17 -20.09 25.61
CA TYR A 87 1.64 -19.81 24.27
C TYR A 87 1.13 -18.37 24.14
N GLU A 88 0.31 -17.92 25.10
CA GLU A 88 -0.20 -16.56 25.13
C GLU A 88 0.95 -15.55 25.13
N ASP A 89 1.97 -15.72 25.97
CA ASP A 89 3.10 -14.79 26.04
C ASP A 89 3.96 -14.81 24.76
N LYS A 90 4.28 -15.99 24.23
CA LYS A 90 5.25 -16.13 23.12
C LYS A 90 4.64 -15.86 21.75
N VAL A 91 3.34 -16.09 21.58
CA VAL A 91 2.66 -16.02 20.28
C VAL A 91 1.60 -14.92 20.28
N LEU A 92 0.56 -15.06 21.11
CA LEU A 92 -0.61 -14.17 21.03
C LEU A 92 -0.30 -12.76 21.51
N GLY A 93 0.43 -12.61 22.61
CA GLY A 93 0.88 -11.32 23.14
C GLY A 93 1.80 -10.62 22.15
N ARG A 94 2.67 -11.37 21.47
CA ARG A 94 3.51 -10.83 20.39
C ARG A 94 2.66 -10.32 19.22
N TRP A 95 1.67 -11.08 18.77
CA TRP A 95 0.77 -10.65 17.70
C TRP A 95 -0.12 -9.48 18.11
N ALA A 96 -0.61 -9.45 19.35
CA ALA A 96 -1.43 -8.36 19.87
C ALA A 96 -0.65 -7.03 19.96
N LEU A 97 0.67 -7.11 20.16
CA LEU A 97 1.58 -5.96 20.17
C LEU A 97 2.14 -5.60 18.79
N ASP A 98 1.87 -6.41 17.77
CA ASP A 98 2.36 -6.16 16.42
C ASP A 98 1.47 -5.09 15.74
N PRO A 99 2.04 -3.92 15.37
CA PRO A 99 1.27 -2.86 14.72
C PRO A 99 0.64 -3.33 13.41
N THR A 100 1.25 -4.28 12.71
CA THR A 100 0.71 -4.77 11.43
C THR A 100 -0.54 -5.63 11.61
N VAL A 101 -0.68 -6.31 12.75
CA VAL A 101 -1.92 -7.02 13.09
C VAL A 101 -3.04 -6.02 13.41
N LEU A 102 -2.71 -4.92 14.08
CA LEU A 102 -3.66 -3.83 14.34
C LEU A 102 -4.09 -3.14 13.03
N ASP A 103 -3.17 -2.88 12.12
CA ASP A 103 -3.48 -2.30 10.81
C ASP A 103 -4.40 -3.22 9.99
N ALA A 104 -4.12 -4.54 9.99
CA ALA A 104 -4.99 -5.53 9.36
C ALA A 104 -6.38 -5.58 10.01
N HIS A 105 -6.46 -5.49 11.35
CA HIS A 105 -7.72 -5.39 12.07
C HIS A 105 -8.52 -4.14 11.64
N VAL A 106 -7.90 -2.97 11.56
CA VAL A 106 -8.56 -1.72 11.13
C VAL A 106 -9.08 -1.87 9.70
N ALA A 107 -8.29 -2.44 8.79
CA ALA A 107 -8.70 -2.70 7.42
C ALA A 107 -9.93 -3.62 7.35
N ILE A 108 -9.92 -4.75 8.08
CA ILE A 108 -11.04 -5.70 8.13
C ILE A 108 -12.28 -5.07 8.80
N ALA A 109 -12.11 -4.31 9.87
CA ALA A 109 -13.20 -3.64 10.57
C ALA A 109 -13.90 -2.59 9.69
N GLY A 110 -13.16 -1.93 8.80
CA GLY A 110 -13.70 -1.00 7.80
C GLY A 110 -14.56 -1.67 6.72
N MET A 111 -14.49 -2.99 6.56
CA MET A 111 -15.25 -3.71 5.54
C MET A 111 -16.72 -3.95 5.95
N PRO A 112 -17.62 -4.10 4.96
CA PRO A 112 -18.99 -4.56 5.21
C PRO A 112 -19.00 -5.91 5.96
N PRO A 113 -19.91 -6.13 6.94
CA PRO A 113 -19.94 -7.35 7.74
C PRO A 113 -19.92 -8.65 6.92
N ALA A 114 -20.61 -8.67 5.78
CA ALA A 114 -20.68 -9.83 4.88
C ALA A 114 -19.32 -10.22 4.24
N ARG A 115 -18.32 -9.33 4.28
CA ARG A 115 -16.98 -9.57 3.70
C ARG A 115 -15.92 -9.88 4.75
N ARG A 116 -16.19 -9.61 6.04
CA ARG A 116 -15.19 -9.71 7.11
C ARG A 116 -14.65 -11.13 7.28
N ASP A 117 -15.52 -12.15 7.26
CA ASP A 117 -15.09 -13.54 7.43
C ASP A 117 -14.10 -14.00 6.34
N ALA A 118 -14.38 -13.67 5.08
CA ALA A 118 -13.49 -13.99 3.97
C ALA A 118 -12.17 -13.21 4.07
N ALA A 119 -12.22 -11.95 4.52
CA ALA A 119 -11.01 -11.15 4.73
C ALA A 119 -10.15 -11.68 5.89
N VAL A 120 -10.77 -12.17 6.97
CA VAL A 120 -10.08 -12.82 8.08
C VAL A 120 -9.42 -14.11 7.61
N ALA A 121 -10.16 -14.98 6.92
CA ALA A 121 -9.60 -16.21 6.36
C ALA A 121 -8.40 -15.89 5.45
N HIS A 122 -8.54 -14.91 4.56
CA HIS A 122 -7.48 -14.47 3.68
C HIS A 122 -6.23 -13.96 4.43
N ALA A 123 -6.41 -13.07 5.42
CA ALA A 123 -5.33 -12.55 6.23
C ALA A 123 -4.61 -13.66 7.03
N VAL A 124 -5.36 -14.62 7.59
CA VAL A 124 -4.79 -15.81 8.23
C VAL A 124 -3.92 -16.61 7.25
N GLY A 125 -4.39 -16.77 6.01
CA GLY A 125 -3.60 -17.39 4.94
C GLY A 125 -2.29 -16.66 4.66
N LEU A 126 -2.34 -15.34 4.47
CA LEU A 126 -1.15 -14.52 4.23
C LEU A 126 -0.12 -14.64 5.37
N ALA A 127 -0.59 -14.63 6.62
CA ALA A 127 0.25 -14.69 7.80
C ALA A 127 0.86 -16.07 8.06
N LEU A 128 0.09 -17.14 7.87
CA LEU A 128 0.45 -18.47 8.39
C LEU A 128 0.83 -19.47 7.29
N ALA A 129 0.28 -19.39 6.08
CA ALA A 129 0.44 -20.43 5.08
C ALA A 129 1.91 -20.62 4.68
N GLY A 130 2.59 -19.55 4.27
CA GLY A 130 3.99 -19.60 3.86
C GLY A 130 4.93 -20.13 4.94
N PRO A 131 4.96 -19.51 6.15
CA PRO A 131 5.81 -19.97 7.24
C PRO A 131 5.57 -21.42 7.65
N LEU A 132 4.30 -21.83 7.76
CA LEU A 132 3.96 -23.18 8.22
C LEU A 132 4.11 -24.26 7.14
N LEU A 133 4.05 -23.90 5.85
CA LEU A 133 4.26 -24.85 4.76
C LEU A 133 5.69 -25.44 4.78
N ALA A 134 6.66 -24.66 5.25
CA ALA A 134 8.05 -25.07 5.37
C ALA A 134 8.33 -25.96 6.59
N ALA A 135 7.34 -26.17 7.48
CA ALA A 135 7.51 -26.97 8.68
C ALA A 135 7.22 -28.46 8.41
N GLU A 136 8.26 -29.29 8.46
CA GLU A 136 8.21 -30.72 8.07
C GLU A 136 7.20 -31.55 8.90
N ASP A 137 7.00 -31.19 10.16
CA ASP A 137 6.20 -31.97 11.11
C ASP A 137 4.73 -31.54 11.19
N VAL A 138 4.30 -30.53 10.43
CA VAL A 138 2.93 -30.03 10.53
C VAL A 138 1.96 -30.98 9.82
N ALA A 139 0.89 -31.33 10.51
CA ALA A 139 -0.14 -32.22 9.99
C ALA A 139 -0.98 -31.53 8.92
N ARG A 140 -1.36 -32.29 7.90
CA ARG A 140 -2.18 -31.83 6.78
C ARG A 140 -3.59 -32.40 6.90
N GLY A 141 -4.57 -31.54 6.83
CA GLY A 141 -5.98 -31.89 6.84
C GLY A 141 -6.54 -32.21 5.46
N ASN A 142 -7.86 -32.40 5.41
CA ASN A 142 -8.59 -32.52 4.16
C ASN A 142 -9.90 -31.74 4.26
N ALA A 143 -10.13 -30.81 3.35
CA ALA A 143 -11.30 -29.93 3.37
C ALA A 143 -12.63 -30.71 3.30
N ALA A 144 -12.69 -31.84 2.58
CA ALA A 144 -13.89 -32.66 2.51
C ALA A 144 -14.19 -33.34 3.84
N HIS A 145 -13.16 -33.82 4.55
CA HIS A 145 -13.32 -34.38 5.89
C HIS A 145 -13.77 -33.31 6.89
N LEU A 146 -13.20 -32.10 6.82
CA LEU A 146 -13.61 -30.97 7.67
C LEU A 146 -15.05 -30.56 7.41
N ARG A 147 -15.47 -30.52 6.14
CA ARG A 147 -16.87 -30.23 5.76
C ARG A 147 -17.84 -31.26 6.34
N ALA A 148 -17.46 -32.53 6.36
CA ALA A 148 -18.28 -33.58 6.96
C ALA A 148 -18.40 -33.42 8.49
N TRP A 149 -17.35 -32.91 9.14
CA TRP A 149 -17.34 -32.67 10.59
C TRP A 149 -18.17 -31.46 11.03
N LEU A 150 -18.58 -30.57 10.11
CA LEU A 150 -19.43 -29.41 10.44
C LEU A 150 -20.74 -29.79 11.14
N ALA A 151 -21.27 -30.99 10.92
CA ALA A 151 -22.48 -31.47 11.60
C ALA A 151 -22.29 -31.69 13.11
N GLU A 152 -21.06 -32.00 13.56
CA GLU A 152 -20.71 -32.24 14.96
C GLU A 152 -20.39 -30.93 15.70
N LEU A 153 -20.14 -29.85 14.94
CA LEU A 153 -19.66 -28.57 15.45
C LEU A 153 -20.56 -27.96 16.54
N PRO A 154 -21.91 -27.95 16.43
CA PRO A 154 -22.75 -27.38 17.48
C PRO A 154 -22.63 -28.11 18.83
N ALA A 155 -22.44 -29.43 18.81
CA ALA A 155 -22.30 -30.22 20.03
C ALA A 155 -20.96 -29.94 20.71
N VAL A 156 -19.87 -29.87 19.94
CA VAL A 156 -18.53 -29.55 20.46
C VAL A 156 -18.46 -28.10 20.95
N ALA A 157 -19.09 -27.16 20.24
CA ALA A 157 -19.06 -25.75 20.61
C ALA A 157 -19.88 -25.44 21.89
N ALA A 158 -20.81 -26.33 22.26
CA ALA A 158 -21.57 -26.22 23.50
C ALA A 158 -20.79 -26.71 24.73
N ASP A 159 -19.73 -27.49 24.55
CA ASP A 159 -18.89 -27.95 25.64
C ASP A 159 -18.06 -26.77 26.22
N ASP A 160 -17.87 -26.79 27.53
CA ASP A 160 -16.89 -25.92 28.18
C ASP A 160 -15.44 -26.46 28.00
N PRO A 161 -14.40 -25.64 28.21
CA PRO A 161 -13.02 -26.06 28.05
C PRO A 161 -12.58 -27.26 28.89
N GLU A 162 -13.12 -27.46 30.11
CA GLU A 162 -12.77 -28.62 30.96
C GLU A 162 -13.39 -29.90 30.38
N THR A 163 -14.62 -29.81 29.88
CA THR A 163 -15.29 -30.91 29.17
C THR A 163 -14.52 -31.30 27.90
N ILE A 164 -14.06 -30.32 27.11
CA ILE A 164 -13.19 -30.58 25.95
C ILE A 164 -11.90 -31.27 26.40
N HIS A 165 -11.22 -30.73 27.42
CA HIS A 165 -9.97 -31.29 27.92
C HIS A 165 -10.12 -32.78 28.33
N GLY A 166 -11.22 -33.12 29.00
CA GLY A 166 -11.54 -34.51 29.39
C GLY A 166 -11.82 -35.45 28.21
N LYS A 167 -12.27 -34.92 27.07
CA LYS A 167 -12.52 -35.71 25.84
C LYS A 167 -11.24 -35.99 25.05
N VAL A 168 -10.15 -35.23 25.26
CA VAL A 168 -8.89 -35.42 24.53
C VAL A 168 -7.97 -36.42 25.25
N SER A 169 -7.60 -37.50 24.55
CA SER A 169 -6.66 -38.49 25.10
C SER A 169 -5.27 -37.89 25.34
N GLY A 170 -4.48 -38.50 26.22
CA GLY A 170 -3.09 -38.07 26.48
C GLY A 170 -2.21 -38.09 25.22
N GLU A 171 -2.41 -39.07 24.33
CA GLU A 171 -1.70 -39.17 23.04
C GLU A 171 -2.00 -37.97 22.14
N TRP A 172 -3.28 -37.60 22.00
CA TRP A 172 -3.68 -36.47 21.15
C TRP A 172 -3.26 -35.12 21.75
N ARG A 173 -3.22 -34.99 23.09
CA ARG A 173 -2.64 -33.81 23.76
C ARG A 173 -1.15 -33.68 23.48
N ALA A 174 -0.39 -34.77 23.63
CA ALA A 174 1.05 -34.79 23.32
C ALA A 174 1.31 -34.49 21.84
N TRP A 175 0.49 -35.05 20.95
CA TRP A 175 0.53 -34.75 19.51
C TRP A 175 0.28 -33.26 19.24
N ALA A 176 -0.78 -32.67 19.81
CA ALA A 176 -1.10 -31.26 19.61
C ALA A 176 -0.02 -30.33 20.17
N ALA A 177 0.62 -30.70 21.29
CA ALA A 177 1.76 -29.99 21.84
C ALA A 177 2.98 -30.01 20.89
N ALA A 178 3.27 -31.17 20.28
CA ALA A 178 4.34 -31.30 19.29
C ALA A 178 4.04 -30.48 18.02
N GLN A 179 2.80 -30.53 17.52
CA GLN A 179 2.34 -29.72 16.38
C GLN A 179 2.48 -28.22 16.67
N HIS A 180 2.00 -27.78 17.83
CA HIS A 180 2.12 -26.40 18.28
C HIS A 180 3.60 -25.97 18.33
N ALA A 181 4.47 -26.78 18.95
CA ALA A 181 5.90 -26.46 19.03
C ALA A 181 6.55 -26.35 17.64
N ALA A 182 6.18 -27.22 16.69
CA ALA A 182 6.64 -27.12 15.30
C ALA A 182 6.17 -25.83 14.63
N CYS A 183 4.88 -25.47 14.78
CA CYS A 183 4.33 -24.24 14.23
C CYS A 183 5.02 -23.00 14.79
N VAL A 184 5.17 -22.92 16.12
CA VAL A 184 5.82 -21.77 16.79
C VAL A 184 7.26 -21.57 16.34
N ARG A 185 8.02 -22.65 16.11
CA ARG A 185 9.39 -22.56 15.57
C ARG A 185 9.43 -22.02 14.14
N ALA A 186 8.40 -22.31 13.35
CA ALA A 186 8.32 -21.90 11.95
C ALA A 186 7.82 -20.46 11.75
N LEU A 187 7.09 -19.90 12.73
CA LEU A 187 6.60 -18.52 12.65
C LEU A 187 7.75 -17.51 12.67
N PRO A 188 7.72 -16.49 11.79
CA PRO A 188 8.80 -15.51 11.70
C PRO A 188 8.93 -14.70 13.00
N PRO A 189 10.16 -14.31 13.39
CA PRO A 189 10.36 -13.29 14.40
C PRO A 189 10.08 -11.90 13.79
N GLY A 190 9.20 -11.12 14.41
CA GLY A 190 8.92 -9.74 14.00
C GLY A 190 7.49 -9.53 13.50
N ARG A 191 7.34 -8.66 12.50
CA ARG A 191 6.05 -8.28 11.93
C ARG A 191 5.42 -9.46 11.19
N LEU A 192 4.14 -9.69 11.43
CA LEU A 192 3.36 -10.77 10.85
C LEU A 192 2.95 -10.46 9.41
N PHE A 193 2.57 -9.22 9.13
CA PHE A 193 2.20 -8.76 7.79
C PHE A 193 3.25 -7.82 7.21
N ARG A 194 3.50 -7.96 5.91
CA ARG A 194 4.28 -7.01 5.12
C ARG A 194 3.39 -5.88 4.59
N ALA A 195 4.00 -4.84 4.04
CA ALA A 195 3.25 -3.71 3.50
C ALA A 195 2.30 -4.13 2.37
N GLU A 196 2.76 -5.03 1.49
CA GLU A 196 1.95 -5.59 0.41
C GLU A 196 0.78 -6.45 0.90
N ASP A 197 0.93 -7.15 2.04
CA ASP A 197 -0.15 -7.91 2.67
C ASP A 197 -1.25 -7.00 3.19
N LEU A 198 -0.86 -5.93 3.89
CA LEU A 198 -1.81 -4.94 4.44
C LEU A 198 -2.57 -4.22 3.33
N TRP A 199 -1.88 -3.86 2.25
CA TRP A 199 -2.53 -3.25 1.09
C TRP A 199 -3.54 -4.22 0.46
N GLU A 200 -3.17 -5.49 0.28
CA GLU A 200 -4.08 -6.50 -0.29
C GLU A 200 -5.29 -6.74 0.61
N ILE A 201 -5.10 -6.83 1.93
CA ILE A 201 -6.20 -6.97 2.89
C ILE A 201 -7.15 -5.79 2.75
N ALA A 202 -6.63 -4.55 2.75
CA ALA A 202 -7.46 -3.35 2.67
C ALA A 202 -8.29 -3.25 1.37
N HIS A 203 -7.77 -3.76 0.25
CA HIS A 203 -8.42 -3.66 -1.07
C HIS A 203 -8.98 -5.00 -1.57
N LEU A 204 -9.06 -6.02 -0.72
CA LEU A 204 -9.49 -7.37 -1.12
C LEU A 204 -10.80 -7.41 -1.93
N PRO A 205 -11.85 -6.61 -1.59
CA PRO A 205 -13.09 -6.60 -2.36
C PRO A 205 -12.97 -6.01 -3.78
N GLU A 206 -11.95 -5.20 -4.03
CA GLU A 206 -11.73 -4.46 -5.28
C GLU A 206 -10.81 -5.23 -6.25
N LEU A 207 -10.13 -6.27 -5.75
CA LEU A 207 -9.18 -7.05 -6.53
C LEU A 207 -9.92 -7.99 -7.51
N PRO A 208 -9.70 -7.87 -8.83
CA PRO A 208 -10.55 -8.52 -9.83
C PRO A 208 -10.30 -10.02 -9.97
N SER A 209 -9.08 -10.50 -9.68
CA SER A 209 -8.70 -11.91 -9.82
C SER A 209 -7.47 -12.25 -8.99
N GLU A 210 -7.27 -13.54 -8.72
CA GLU A 210 -6.07 -14.04 -8.01
C GLU A 210 -4.77 -13.67 -8.74
N SER A 211 -4.75 -13.73 -10.07
CA SER A 211 -3.60 -13.32 -10.88
C SER A 211 -3.27 -11.84 -10.68
N ALA A 212 -4.29 -10.96 -10.62
CA ALA A 212 -4.09 -9.54 -10.35
C ALA A 212 -3.53 -9.31 -8.94
N ARG A 213 -4.03 -10.07 -7.94
CA ARG A 213 -3.47 -10.03 -6.58
C ARG A 213 -1.98 -10.39 -6.59
N LEU A 214 -1.61 -11.52 -7.19
CA LEU A 214 -0.22 -11.96 -7.24
C LEU A 214 0.70 -10.95 -7.94
N ALA A 215 0.23 -10.37 -9.05
CA ALA A 215 0.98 -9.34 -9.78
C ALA A 215 1.21 -8.09 -8.91
N LEU A 216 0.15 -7.54 -8.30
CA LEU A 216 0.26 -6.36 -7.44
C LEU A 216 1.08 -6.60 -6.18
N ARG A 217 0.96 -7.76 -5.53
CA ARG A 217 1.83 -8.15 -4.42
C ARG A 217 3.31 -8.10 -4.82
N THR A 218 3.62 -8.63 -6.00
CA THR A 218 4.99 -8.65 -6.52
C THR A 218 5.49 -7.23 -6.78
N ILE A 219 4.68 -6.39 -7.44
CA ILE A 219 5.01 -4.98 -7.73
C ILE A 219 5.20 -4.19 -6.42
N LEU A 220 4.28 -4.29 -5.47
CA LEU A 220 4.34 -3.56 -4.20
C LEU A 220 5.49 -4.06 -3.31
N GLY A 221 5.73 -5.36 -3.26
CA GLY A 221 6.87 -5.93 -2.54
C GLY A 221 8.21 -5.46 -3.12
N LEU A 222 8.33 -5.36 -4.46
CA LEU A 222 9.51 -4.80 -5.11
C LEU A 222 9.62 -3.28 -4.87
N THR A 223 8.51 -2.55 -4.89
CA THR A 223 8.46 -1.11 -4.57
C THR A 223 8.99 -0.86 -3.15
N ALA A 224 8.54 -1.67 -2.18
CA ALA A 224 9.01 -1.60 -0.80
C ALA A 224 10.52 -1.90 -0.67
N ARG A 225 11.06 -2.79 -1.53
CA ARG A 225 12.49 -3.13 -1.56
C ARG A 225 13.36 -2.07 -2.22
N VAL A 226 12.86 -1.35 -3.22
CA VAL A 226 13.51 -0.13 -3.72
C VAL A 226 13.64 0.85 -2.54
N GLY A 227 12.57 0.95 -1.76
CA GLY A 227 12.52 1.78 -0.57
C GLY A 227 12.45 3.26 -0.94
N PRO A 228 12.06 4.12 0.01
CA PRO A 228 11.93 5.53 -0.26
C PRO A 228 13.28 6.25 -0.22
N VAL A 229 13.36 7.42 -0.85
CA VAL A 229 14.49 8.34 -0.64
C VAL A 229 14.67 8.66 0.84
N SER A 230 15.93 8.75 1.25
CA SER A 230 16.27 9.06 2.64
C SER A 230 15.80 10.48 3.02
N PRO A 231 15.47 10.73 4.30
CA PRO A 231 15.03 12.06 4.74
C PRO A 231 16.04 13.17 4.44
N SER A 232 17.35 12.88 4.51
CA SER A 232 18.40 13.86 4.21
C SER A 232 18.46 14.22 2.73
N VAL A 233 18.31 13.23 1.83
CA VAL A 233 18.20 13.46 0.39
C VAL A 233 16.93 14.24 0.08
N ALA A 234 15.80 13.86 0.67
CA ALA A 234 14.53 14.55 0.50
C ALA A 234 14.62 16.03 0.91
N LEU A 235 15.21 16.31 2.08
CA LEU A 235 15.43 17.68 2.55
C LEU A 235 16.36 18.47 1.62
N SER A 236 17.45 17.84 1.15
CA SER A 236 18.36 18.48 0.19
C SER A 236 17.67 18.82 -1.13
N LEU A 237 16.82 17.92 -1.65
CA LEU A 237 16.06 18.14 -2.86
C LEU A 237 15.02 19.25 -2.69
N ARG A 238 14.32 19.28 -1.54
CA ARG A 238 13.40 20.38 -1.19
C ARG A 238 14.10 21.74 -1.20
N HIS A 239 15.30 21.84 -0.62
CA HIS A 239 16.06 23.09 -0.62
C HIS A 239 16.58 23.49 -2.01
N LYS A 240 16.93 22.51 -2.86
CA LYS A 240 17.44 22.77 -4.22
C LYS A 240 16.35 23.08 -5.24
N ALA A 241 15.13 22.62 -4.99
CA ALA A 241 13.99 22.91 -5.84
C ALA A 241 13.64 24.40 -5.69
N ARG A 242 14.29 25.24 -6.51
CA ARG A 242 13.94 26.66 -6.66
C ARG A 242 12.45 26.79 -7.01
N GLU A 243 11.78 27.69 -6.31
CA GLU A 243 10.47 28.22 -6.67
C GLU A 243 10.50 28.69 -8.13
N VAL A 244 9.64 28.13 -9.00
CA VAL A 244 9.53 28.50 -10.42
C VAL A 244 8.29 29.39 -10.55
N PRO A 245 8.36 30.55 -11.21
CA PRO A 245 7.18 31.38 -11.43
C PRO A 245 6.13 30.64 -12.27
N VAL A 246 4.87 30.67 -11.85
CA VAL A 246 3.70 30.18 -12.62
C VAL A 246 3.54 31.01 -13.88
N GLU A 247 3.42 30.36 -15.03
CA GLU A 247 2.93 31.02 -16.24
C GLU A 247 1.44 31.34 -16.08
N ALA A 248 1.07 32.58 -16.41
CA ALA A 248 -0.21 33.22 -16.08
C ALA A 248 -1.48 32.51 -16.60
N GLU A 249 -1.36 31.45 -17.40
CA GLU A 249 -2.50 30.70 -17.95
C GLU A 249 -3.15 29.73 -16.94
N GLU A 250 -2.45 29.32 -15.86
CA GLU A 250 -2.97 28.42 -14.81
C GLU A 250 -3.40 29.12 -13.52
N ALA A 251 -3.27 30.45 -13.43
CA ALA A 251 -3.79 31.20 -12.30
C ALA A 251 -5.32 31.22 -12.35
N ASP A 252 -5.97 30.51 -11.43
CA ASP A 252 -7.40 30.65 -11.17
C ASP A 252 -7.77 32.14 -11.15
N GLN A 253 -8.92 32.48 -11.75
CA GLN A 253 -9.45 33.83 -12.00
C GLN A 253 -9.66 34.71 -10.75
N TYR A 254 -9.13 34.32 -9.59
CA TYR A 254 -9.12 35.09 -8.37
C TYR A 254 -7.70 35.56 -8.03
N PRO A 255 -7.42 36.88 -8.09
CA PRO A 255 -6.10 37.39 -7.78
C PRO A 255 -5.77 37.18 -6.30
N ALA A 256 -4.81 36.31 -6.02
CA ALA A 256 -4.23 36.09 -4.70
C ALA A 256 -3.04 37.04 -4.51
N GLY A 257 -3.26 38.21 -3.89
CA GLY A 257 -2.21 39.18 -3.56
C GLY A 257 -2.76 40.38 -2.81
N GLY A 258 -2.01 40.88 -1.82
CA GLY A 258 -2.32 42.12 -1.11
C GLY A 258 -1.93 43.37 -1.92
N PHE A 259 -2.30 44.54 -1.43
CA PHE A 259 -1.84 45.82 -1.97
C PHE A 259 -0.49 46.18 -1.34
N ASP A 260 0.50 46.51 -2.16
CA ASP A 260 1.89 46.76 -1.71
C ASP A 260 2.15 48.25 -1.50
N ALA A 261 1.66 49.10 -2.41
CA ALA A 261 1.79 50.55 -2.30
C ALA A 261 0.62 51.28 -2.99
N ILE A 262 0.66 52.61 -2.92
CA ILE A 262 -0.27 53.50 -3.62
C ILE A 262 0.55 54.32 -4.63
N SER A 263 0.09 54.38 -5.87
CA SER A 263 0.73 55.10 -6.98
C SER A 263 -0.28 55.96 -7.72
N THR A 264 0.19 57.00 -8.41
CA THR A 264 -0.63 57.82 -9.30
C THR A 264 -0.82 57.22 -10.71
N ARG A 265 -0.36 55.98 -10.92
CA ARG A 265 -0.51 55.23 -12.17
C ARG A 265 -1.11 53.85 -11.90
N GLY A 266 -2.17 53.51 -12.62
CA GLY A 266 -2.83 52.20 -12.51
C GLY A 266 -4.07 52.08 -13.41
N THR A 267 -4.70 50.90 -13.37
CA THR A 267 -6.00 50.66 -14.01
C THR A 267 -7.14 51.02 -13.07
N PHE A 268 -8.30 51.44 -13.61
CA PHE A 268 -9.48 51.80 -12.79
C PHE A 268 -9.97 50.69 -11.85
N GLU A 269 -9.71 49.43 -12.20
CA GLU A 269 -10.01 48.26 -11.36
C GLU A 269 -9.24 48.27 -10.03
N ASN A 270 -8.13 49.00 -9.97
CA ASN A 270 -7.28 49.16 -8.79
C ASN A 270 -7.37 50.57 -8.17
N LEU A 271 -8.35 51.38 -8.57
CA LEU A 271 -8.56 52.71 -8.00
C LEU A 271 -8.80 52.62 -6.48
N VAL A 272 -8.11 53.46 -5.70
CA VAL A 272 -8.30 53.51 -4.26
C VAL A 272 -9.74 53.94 -3.96
N ARG A 273 -10.42 53.21 -3.06
CA ARG A 273 -11.85 53.43 -2.78
C ARG A 273 -12.19 54.86 -2.31
N SER A 274 -11.24 55.56 -1.68
CA SER A 274 -11.41 56.96 -1.29
C SER A 274 -11.52 57.90 -2.49
N GLU A 275 -10.97 57.56 -3.65
CA GLU A 275 -11.05 58.39 -4.86
C GLU A 275 -12.48 58.41 -5.42
N VAL A 276 -13.24 57.32 -5.25
CA VAL A 276 -14.65 57.24 -5.69
C VAL A 276 -15.54 58.23 -4.92
N ALA A 277 -15.12 58.66 -3.73
CA ALA A 277 -15.87 59.64 -2.94
C ALA A 277 -15.93 61.03 -3.63
N TYR A 278 -14.97 61.34 -4.51
CA TYR A 278 -14.92 62.61 -5.24
C TYR A 278 -15.88 62.66 -6.44
N VAL A 279 -16.50 61.53 -6.80
CA VAL A 279 -17.45 61.45 -7.92
C VAL A 279 -18.73 62.20 -7.55
N GLY A 280 -19.06 63.23 -8.33
CA GLY A 280 -20.18 64.13 -8.09
C GLY A 280 -19.94 65.18 -7.01
N GLU A 281 -18.75 65.23 -6.39
CA GLU A 281 -18.41 66.25 -5.40
C GLU A 281 -18.03 67.56 -6.10
N GLY A 282 -18.74 68.64 -5.78
CA GLY A 282 -18.50 69.97 -6.34
C GLY A 282 -19.22 70.27 -7.65
N SER A 283 -19.92 69.31 -8.27
CA SER A 283 -20.72 69.57 -9.46
C SER A 283 -22.13 70.09 -9.08
N THR A 284 -22.37 71.39 -9.28
CA THR A 284 -23.66 72.03 -8.93
C THR A 284 -24.74 71.88 -10.02
N GLU A 285 -24.40 71.35 -11.20
CA GLU A 285 -25.36 71.11 -12.29
C GLU A 285 -25.00 69.83 -13.08
N ARG A 286 -26.02 69.20 -13.71
CA ARG A 286 -25.85 68.00 -14.56
C ARG A 286 -24.88 68.30 -15.71
N GLY A 287 -23.64 67.85 -15.56
CA GLY A 287 -22.57 68.00 -16.55
C GLY A 287 -21.37 68.86 -16.11
N GLY A 288 -21.32 69.32 -14.85
CA GLY A 288 -20.13 69.98 -14.30
C GLY A 288 -18.99 69.00 -14.02
N VAL A 289 -17.76 69.43 -14.30
CA VAL A 289 -16.51 68.74 -13.94
C VAL A 289 -16.45 68.59 -12.43
N ASP A 290 -16.35 67.35 -11.93
CA ASP A 290 -16.23 67.08 -10.50
C ASP A 290 -14.76 66.96 -10.06
N LEU A 291 -14.53 66.86 -8.75
CA LEU A 291 -13.17 66.76 -8.21
C LEU A 291 -12.45 65.46 -8.65
N PHE A 292 -13.21 64.41 -8.97
CA PHE A 292 -12.66 63.18 -9.52
C PHE A 292 -12.11 63.41 -10.94
N ASP A 293 -12.86 64.10 -11.79
CA ASP A 293 -12.45 64.44 -13.17
C ASP A 293 -11.17 65.29 -13.20
N VAL A 294 -11.05 66.26 -12.29
CA VAL A 294 -9.85 67.12 -12.17
C VAL A 294 -8.63 66.27 -11.80
N ARG A 295 -8.74 65.45 -10.75
CA ARG A 295 -7.64 64.59 -10.31
C ARG A 295 -7.29 63.52 -11.34
N PHE A 296 -8.25 63.05 -12.12
CA PHE A 296 -7.99 62.17 -13.26
C PHE A 296 -7.17 62.87 -14.34
N ALA A 297 -7.57 64.07 -14.75
CA ALA A 297 -6.88 64.84 -15.78
C ALA A 297 -5.44 65.24 -15.37
N GLU A 298 -5.23 65.53 -14.08
CA GLU A 298 -3.92 65.91 -13.53
C GLU A 298 -3.02 64.70 -13.20
N ASN A 299 -3.50 63.47 -13.39
CA ASN A 299 -2.83 62.23 -12.98
C ASN A 299 -2.53 62.18 -11.47
N GLU A 300 -3.47 62.63 -10.66
CA GLU A 300 -3.40 62.64 -9.20
C GLU A 300 -4.32 61.59 -8.54
N LEU A 301 -5.05 60.81 -9.34
CA LEU A 301 -5.81 59.67 -8.82
C LEU A 301 -4.85 58.62 -8.25
N LEU A 302 -5.21 58.13 -7.08
CA LEU A 302 -4.46 57.10 -6.38
C LEU A 302 -4.98 55.72 -6.75
N PHE A 303 -4.06 54.85 -7.16
CA PHE A 303 -4.29 53.45 -7.48
C PHE A 303 -3.48 52.58 -6.52
N TYR A 304 -4.05 51.47 -6.09
CA TYR A 304 -3.27 50.45 -5.42
C TYR A 304 -2.32 49.79 -6.43
N THR A 305 -1.02 49.81 -6.15
CA THR A 305 -0.05 48.96 -6.84
C THR A 305 -0.04 47.61 -6.16
N ARG A 306 -0.27 46.57 -6.96
CA ARG A 306 -0.22 45.20 -6.47
C ARG A 306 1.22 44.72 -6.49
N ASP A 307 1.57 43.92 -5.50
CA ASP A 307 2.77 43.11 -5.60
C ASP A 307 2.51 42.09 -6.72
N GLU A 308 3.23 42.21 -7.84
CA GLU A 308 3.39 41.08 -8.77
C GLU A 308 4.34 40.08 -8.12
N SER A 309 3.99 39.60 -6.92
CA SER A 309 4.61 38.42 -6.34
C SER A 309 4.20 37.28 -7.27
N PRO A 310 5.09 36.74 -8.11
CA PRO A 310 4.73 35.61 -8.94
C PRO A 310 4.20 34.52 -8.00
N LEU A 311 3.05 33.94 -8.34
CA LEU A 311 2.69 32.66 -7.74
C LEU A 311 3.84 31.73 -8.08
N LEU A 312 4.58 31.34 -7.05
CA LEU A 312 5.68 30.41 -7.20
C LEU A 312 5.07 29.03 -7.10
N ASP A 313 4.93 28.35 -8.24
CA ASP A 313 4.54 26.95 -8.26
C ASP A 313 5.80 26.10 -8.44
N ALA A 314 6.03 25.27 -7.44
CA ALA A 314 7.11 24.31 -7.44
C ALA A 314 6.69 22.98 -8.07
N ARG A 315 5.56 22.91 -8.79
CA ARG A 315 5.07 21.67 -9.39
C ARG A 315 6.11 21.07 -10.33
N ARG A 316 6.46 19.82 -10.04
CA ARG A 316 7.42 19.03 -10.83
C ARG A 316 6.68 17.95 -11.61
N ASP A 317 6.86 17.98 -12.92
CA ASP A 317 6.29 16.98 -13.81
C ASP A 317 7.33 15.90 -14.13
N LEU A 318 6.98 14.65 -13.81
CA LEU A 318 7.75 13.46 -14.14
C LEU A 318 6.95 12.59 -15.09
N THR A 319 7.53 12.24 -16.23
CA THR A 319 6.93 11.25 -17.15
C THR A 319 7.74 9.97 -17.13
N VAL A 320 7.15 8.84 -16.73
CA VAL A 320 7.78 7.52 -16.79
C VAL A 320 7.21 6.75 -17.98
N VAL A 321 8.07 6.35 -18.91
CA VAL A 321 7.68 5.66 -20.15
C VAL A 321 8.06 4.20 -20.09
N LEU A 322 7.08 3.31 -20.18
CA LEU A 322 7.23 1.86 -20.27
C LEU A 322 7.15 1.46 -21.74
N HIS A 323 8.32 1.37 -22.39
CA HIS A 323 8.42 1.22 -23.84
C HIS A 323 8.36 -0.26 -24.28
N ARG A 324 7.44 -0.61 -25.18
CA ARG A 324 7.20 -2.00 -25.67
C ARG A 324 6.84 -2.97 -24.54
N PRO A 325 5.71 -2.74 -23.85
CA PRO A 325 5.35 -3.51 -22.66
C PRO A 325 5.26 -5.01 -22.89
N ALA A 326 4.81 -5.48 -24.06
CA ALA A 326 4.74 -6.92 -24.33
C ALA A 326 6.14 -7.57 -24.38
N ALA A 327 7.16 -6.85 -24.85
CA ALA A 327 8.53 -7.34 -24.80
C ALA A 327 9.06 -7.42 -23.36
N GLN A 328 8.67 -6.47 -22.50
CA GLN A 328 9.10 -6.40 -21.09
C GLN A 328 8.39 -7.41 -20.17
N ARG A 329 7.29 -8.04 -20.62
CA ARG A 329 6.56 -9.07 -19.88
C ARG A 329 7.28 -10.42 -19.80
N HIS A 330 8.42 -10.56 -20.47
CA HIS A 330 9.24 -11.77 -20.37
C HIS A 330 10.18 -11.68 -19.16
N LYS A 331 10.23 -12.76 -18.36
CA LYS A 331 11.20 -12.86 -17.27
C LYS A 331 12.57 -13.16 -17.85
N HIS A 332 13.50 -12.21 -17.74
CA HIS A 332 14.88 -12.46 -18.09
C HIS A 332 15.55 -13.36 -17.03
N PRO A 333 16.38 -14.35 -17.39
CA PRO A 333 16.99 -15.28 -16.42
C PRO A 333 17.88 -14.60 -15.37
N SER A 334 18.46 -13.44 -15.69
CA SER A 334 19.29 -12.65 -14.75
C SER A 334 18.47 -11.89 -13.70
N LEU A 335 17.16 -11.77 -13.89
CA LEU A 335 16.26 -10.99 -13.05
C LEU A 335 15.39 -11.87 -12.17
N GLU A 336 15.04 -11.34 -11.01
CA GLU A 336 14.13 -12.01 -10.08
C GLU A 336 12.68 -12.02 -10.57
N ALA A 337 12.28 -11.01 -11.32
CA ALA A 337 10.94 -10.80 -11.85
C ALA A 337 10.96 -10.37 -13.32
N GLN A 338 9.78 -10.26 -13.95
CA GLN A 338 9.64 -9.71 -15.29
C GLN A 338 10.12 -8.25 -15.32
N THR A 339 10.72 -7.84 -16.43
CA THR A 339 11.26 -6.48 -16.57
C THR A 339 10.17 -5.42 -16.36
N LEU A 340 8.96 -5.67 -16.87
CA LEU A 340 7.82 -4.78 -16.72
C LEU A 340 7.43 -4.58 -15.25
N VAL A 341 7.35 -5.67 -14.48
CA VAL A 341 7.07 -5.63 -13.04
C VAL A 341 8.11 -4.81 -12.28
N LEU A 342 9.40 -4.91 -12.66
CA LEU A 342 10.47 -4.13 -12.04
C LEU A 342 10.39 -2.64 -12.37
N THR A 343 10.06 -2.29 -13.62
CA THR A 343 9.95 -0.89 -14.07
C THR A 343 8.69 -0.22 -13.52
N GLU A 344 7.61 -0.96 -13.34
CA GLU A 344 6.40 -0.50 -12.65
C GLU A 344 6.63 -0.29 -11.15
N ALA A 345 7.33 -1.20 -10.49
CA ALA A 345 7.74 -1.02 -9.11
C ALA A 345 8.64 0.22 -8.93
N LEU A 346 9.55 0.48 -9.87
CA LEU A 346 10.33 1.71 -9.90
C LEU A 346 9.44 2.94 -10.10
N ALA A 347 8.46 2.89 -11.01
CA ALA A 347 7.54 4.00 -11.25
C ALA A 347 6.74 4.35 -9.98
N LEU A 348 6.23 3.35 -9.25
CA LEU A 348 5.54 3.54 -7.98
C LEU A 348 6.48 4.10 -6.89
N ALA A 349 7.72 3.61 -6.82
CA ALA A 349 8.70 4.13 -5.86
C ALA A 349 9.02 5.61 -6.13
N LEU A 350 9.27 5.96 -7.41
CA LEU A 350 9.51 7.35 -7.82
C LEU A 350 8.31 8.24 -7.52
N GLN A 351 7.09 7.77 -7.78
CA GLN A 351 5.87 8.50 -7.48
C GLN A 351 5.73 8.75 -5.96
N GLY A 352 5.98 7.73 -5.13
CA GLY A 352 5.96 7.87 -3.68
C GLY A 352 7.04 8.84 -3.18
N ASP A 353 8.22 8.82 -3.80
CA ASP A 353 9.32 9.74 -3.49
C ASP A 353 8.99 11.18 -3.89
N LEU A 354 8.35 11.41 -5.04
CA LEU A 354 7.88 12.74 -5.43
C LEU A 354 6.91 13.31 -4.41
N LEU A 355 5.92 12.53 -3.96
CA LEU A 355 4.98 12.96 -2.91
C LEU A 355 5.69 13.23 -1.59
N ARG A 356 6.66 12.38 -1.22
CA ARG A 356 7.44 12.56 -0.01
C ARG A 356 8.29 13.82 -0.07
N VAL A 357 8.91 14.12 -1.20
CA VAL A 357 9.82 15.25 -1.35
C VAL A 357 9.05 16.55 -1.57
N PHE A 358 8.12 16.60 -2.51
CA PHE A 358 7.46 17.85 -2.93
C PHE A 358 6.07 18.04 -2.32
N GLY A 359 5.58 17.03 -1.59
CA GLY A 359 4.23 17.06 -1.02
C GLY A 359 3.14 16.82 -2.05
N PRO A 360 1.87 16.80 -1.59
CA PRO A 360 0.72 16.43 -2.43
C PRO A 360 0.43 17.33 -3.62
N ALA A 361 0.88 18.59 -3.59
CA ALA A 361 0.67 19.58 -4.64
C ALA A 361 1.93 19.88 -5.46
N GLY A 362 3.12 19.54 -4.95
CA GLY A 362 4.39 19.94 -5.56
C GLY A 362 4.88 19.05 -6.70
N SER A 363 4.11 18.04 -7.12
CA SER A 363 4.50 17.17 -8.23
C SER A 363 3.32 16.51 -8.93
N ARG A 364 3.50 16.20 -10.22
CA ARG A 364 2.64 15.34 -11.01
C ARG A 364 3.48 14.25 -11.67
N CYS A 365 2.98 13.04 -11.67
CA CYS A 365 3.59 11.91 -12.37
C CYS A 365 2.67 11.44 -13.49
N THR A 366 3.22 11.20 -14.68
CA THR A 366 2.51 10.53 -15.78
C THR A 366 3.22 9.23 -16.09
N ILE A 367 2.52 8.10 -15.97
CA ILE A 367 3.03 6.79 -16.37
C ILE A 367 2.43 6.46 -17.73
N VAL A 368 3.28 6.27 -18.72
CA VAL A 368 2.90 6.06 -20.12
C VAL A 368 3.39 4.70 -20.60
N TRP A 369 2.48 3.86 -21.10
CA TRP A 369 2.85 2.68 -21.86
C TRP A 369 2.92 3.04 -23.34
N LEU A 370 4.12 2.97 -23.93
CA LEU A 370 4.32 3.28 -25.34
C LEU A 370 4.22 2.00 -26.19
N VAL A 371 3.23 1.98 -27.07
CA VAL A 371 2.80 0.87 -27.92
C VAL A 371 3.36 1.06 -29.32
N GLU A 372 4.32 0.23 -29.72
CA GLU A 372 4.91 0.30 -31.08
C GLU A 372 4.68 -0.98 -31.88
N ARG A 373 4.35 -2.11 -31.23
CA ARG A 373 4.16 -3.40 -31.91
C ARG A 373 2.78 -4.01 -31.66
N PRO A 374 2.32 -4.91 -32.56
CA PRO A 374 1.16 -5.74 -32.31
C PRO A 374 1.31 -6.49 -30.98
N GLY A 375 0.28 -6.43 -30.13
CA GLY A 375 0.26 -7.04 -28.79
C GLY A 375 0.72 -6.13 -27.65
N ASP A 376 1.43 -5.02 -27.92
CA ASP A 376 1.78 -4.05 -26.86
C ASP A 376 0.53 -3.39 -26.27
N LEU A 377 -0.50 -3.13 -27.09
CA LEU A 377 -1.74 -2.47 -26.65
C LEU A 377 -2.49 -3.29 -25.59
N ASP A 378 -2.67 -4.59 -25.82
CA ASP A 378 -3.38 -5.47 -24.88
C ASP A 378 -2.66 -5.55 -23.53
N VAL A 379 -1.32 -5.58 -23.55
CA VAL A 379 -0.51 -5.56 -22.33
C VAL A 379 -0.60 -4.21 -21.64
N ALA A 380 -0.47 -3.11 -22.40
CA ALA A 380 -0.58 -1.75 -21.87
C ALA A 380 -1.92 -1.53 -21.14
N GLU A 381 -3.04 -1.96 -21.73
CA GLU A 381 -4.35 -1.81 -21.09
C GLU A 381 -4.51 -2.68 -19.84
N GLN A 382 -3.96 -3.90 -19.84
CA GLN A 382 -3.96 -4.78 -18.66
C GLN A 382 -3.16 -4.17 -17.51
N GLU A 383 -1.94 -3.71 -17.78
CA GLU A 383 -1.08 -3.11 -16.75
C GLU A 383 -1.60 -1.74 -16.29
N ARG A 384 -2.19 -0.95 -17.19
CA ARG A 384 -2.87 0.30 -16.84
C ARG A 384 -4.02 0.05 -15.87
N ALA A 385 -4.85 -0.95 -16.16
CA ALA A 385 -5.93 -1.36 -15.26
C ALA A 385 -5.38 -1.85 -13.92
N LEU A 386 -4.30 -2.64 -13.93
CA LEU A 386 -3.66 -3.16 -12.73
C LEU A 386 -3.11 -2.04 -11.84
N LEU A 387 -2.28 -1.13 -12.39
CA LEU A 387 -1.68 -0.03 -11.63
C LEU A 387 -2.68 1.05 -11.22
N SER A 388 -3.84 1.12 -11.87
CA SER A 388 -4.90 2.04 -11.44
C SER A 388 -5.40 1.78 -10.02
N LEU A 389 -5.30 0.53 -9.54
CA LEU A 389 -5.74 0.13 -8.20
C LEU A 389 -4.87 0.74 -7.09
N PRO A 390 -3.55 0.50 -7.02
CA PRO A 390 -2.71 1.12 -5.99
C PRO A 390 -2.58 2.64 -6.13
N LEU A 391 -2.83 3.20 -7.33
CA LEU A 391 -2.75 4.63 -7.61
C LEU A 391 -4.10 5.34 -7.56
N ALA A 392 -5.19 4.67 -7.16
CA ALA A 392 -6.56 5.20 -7.26
C ALA A 392 -6.72 6.57 -6.58
N ALA A 393 -6.22 6.72 -5.35
CA ALA A 393 -6.26 7.99 -4.62
C ALA A 393 -5.46 9.09 -5.34
N GLU A 394 -4.29 8.75 -5.87
CA GLU A 394 -3.40 9.69 -6.54
C GLU A 394 -3.95 10.13 -7.91
N ILE A 395 -4.65 9.23 -8.61
CA ILE A 395 -5.42 9.53 -9.82
C ILE A 395 -6.60 10.44 -9.49
N ALA A 396 -7.37 10.13 -8.44
CA ALA A 396 -8.51 10.95 -8.02
C ALA A 396 -8.10 12.39 -7.66
N HIS A 397 -6.92 12.56 -7.07
CA HIS A 397 -6.35 13.86 -6.77
C HIS A 397 -5.56 14.50 -7.92
N ARG A 398 -5.59 13.92 -9.14
CA ARG A 398 -4.87 14.41 -10.34
C ARG A 398 -3.36 14.57 -10.14
N ARG A 399 -2.77 13.78 -9.25
CA ARG A 399 -1.32 13.73 -9.00
C ARG A 399 -0.66 12.71 -9.89
N VAL A 400 -1.39 11.67 -10.27
CA VAL A 400 -0.93 10.66 -11.24
C VAL A 400 -1.87 10.62 -12.43
N ALA A 401 -1.30 10.54 -13.63
CA ALA A 401 -2.02 10.20 -14.85
C ALA A 401 -1.46 8.90 -15.43
N LEU A 402 -2.35 8.03 -15.88
CA LEU A 402 -2.00 6.79 -16.57
C LEU A 402 -2.44 6.91 -18.03
N ALA A 403 -1.51 6.72 -18.98
CA ALA A 403 -1.80 6.89 -20.41
C ALA A 403 -1.20 5.76 -21.26
N VAL A 404 -1.84 5.49 -22.39
CA VAL A 404 -1.29 4.64 -23.45
C VAL A 404 -1.00 5.55 -24.64
N ALA A 405 0.20 5.48 -25.18
CA ALA A 405 0.63 6.28 -26.32
C ALA A 405 0.99 5.35 -27.49
N SER A 406 0.67 5.77 -28.70
CA SER A 406 1.02 5.06 -29.94
C SER A 406 2.28 5.60 -30.62
N SER A 407 2.75 6.78 -30.18
CA SER A 407 3.92 7.45 -30.73
C SER A 407 4.61 8.32 -29.68
N TRP A 408 5.89 8.65 -29.91
CA TRP A 408 6.66 9.53 -29.03
C TRP A 408 6.14 10.98 -28.97
N GLU A 409 5.37 11.41 -29.97
CA GLU A 409 4.75 12.75 -30.04
C GLU A 409 3.62 12.90 -29.01
N GLU A 410 2.93 11.82 -28.69
CA GLU A 410 1.86 11.79 -27.67
C GLU A 410 2.41 11.75 -26.23
N VAL A 411 3.70 11.42 -26.06
CA VAL A 411 4.32 11.27 -24.74
C VAL A 411 4.73 12.66 -24.22
N PRO A 412 4.36 13.06 -22.99
CA PRO A 412 4.84 14.31 -22.42
C PRO A 412 6.38 14.37 -22.31
N LEU A 413 6.96 15.55 -22.58
CA LEU A 413 8.41 15.74 -22.56
C LEU A 413 8.98 15.98 -21.15
N ALA A 414 8.14 16.48 -20.23
CA ALA A 414 8.58 16.91 -18.91
C ALA A 414 9.16 15.75 -18.07
N GLY A 415 10.40 15.93 -17.60
CA GLY A 415 11.09 15.01 -16.70
C GLY A 415 11.25 13.58 -17.23
N ARG A 416 11.16 13.35 -18.54
CA ARG A 416 10.94 12.02 -19.12
C ARG A 416 12.01 10.97 -18.76
N VAL A 417 11.61 9.90 -18.09
CA VAL A 417 12.41 8.70 -17.79
C VAL A 417 11.90 7.56 -18.65
N VAL A 418 12.76 6.99 -19.50
CA VAL A 418 12.38 5.92 -20.43
C VAL A 418 12.90 4.58 -19.94
N CYS A 419 11.98 3.63 -19.72
CA CYS A 419 12.29 2.23 -19.45
C CYS A 419 12.06 1.41 -20.72
N SER A 420 13.13 0.99 -21.40
CA SER A 420 13.06 0.30 -22.68
C SER A 420 13.94 -0.96 -22.74
N PRO A 421 13.48 -2.02 -23.42
CA PRO A 421 14.31 -3.17 -23.74
C PRO A 421 15.30 -2.88 -24.89
N LEU A 422 15.15 -1.75 -25.59
CA LEU A 422 15.99 -1.37 -26.72
C LEU A 422 17.22 -0.57 -26.27
N ALA A 423 18.20 -0.49 -27.19
CA ALA A 423 19.30 0.45 -27.03
C ALA A 423 18.78 1.88 -26.96
N GLU A 424 19.55 2.72 -26.26
CA GLU A 424 19.28 4.14 -26.13
C GLU A 424 19.27 4.81 -27.52
N ASP A 425 18.27 5.67 -27.76
CA ASP A 425 18.06 6.35 -29.04
C ASP A 425 18.18 7.86 -28.85
N ASP A 426 19.31 8.46 -29.27
CA ASP A 426 19.60 9.89 -29.10
C ASP A 426 18.55 10.82 -29.73
N ALA A 427 17.69 10.34 -30.63
CA ALA A 427 16.58 11.11 -31.17
C ALA A 427 15.43 11.34 -30.16
N VAL A 428 15.36 10.58 -29.07
CA VAL A 428 14.28 10.66 -28.07
C VAL A 428 14.69 11.60 -26.92
N PRO A 429 14.06 12.78 -26.77
CA PRO A 429 14.34 13.67 -25.65
C PRO A 429 13.97 13.00 -24.33
N ARG A 430 14.92 12.98 -23.37
CA ARG A 430 14.78 12.29 -22.08
C ARG A 430 15.72 12.86 -21.03
N ALA A 431 15.35 12.69 -19.76
CA ALA A 431 16.22 12.91 -18.61
C ALA A 431 17.03 11.66 -18.25
N ALA A 432 16.47 10.47 -18.46
CA ALA A 432 17.12 9.20 -18.16
C ALA A 432 16.64 8.06 -19.08
N TRP A 433 17.52 7.09 -19.31
CA TRP A 433 17.22 5.82 -19.98
C TRP A 433 17.57 4.64 -19.07
N VAL A 434 16.62 3.73 -18.92
CA VAL A 434 16.71 2.52 -18.10
C VAL A 434 16.55 1.33 -19.02
N ARG A 435 17.61 0.52 -19.12
CA ARG A 435 17.64 -0.72 -19.89
C ARG A 435 18.13 -1.87 -19.00
N VAL A 436 17.52 -3.04 -19.16
CA VAL A 436 17.94 -4.25 -18.46
C VAL A 436 18.68 -5.19 -19.44
N ASP A 437 19.96 -5.45 -19.11
CA ASP A 437 21.04 -6.18 -19.84
C ASP A 437 21.56 -5.59 -21.18
N GLU A 438 22.84 -5.66 -21.55
CA GLU A 438 24.06 -5.65 -20.70
C GLU A 438 24.26 -4.21 -20.17
N ALA A 439 23.79 -3.97 -18.94
CA ALA A 439 23.10 -2.73 -18.56
C ALA A 439 23.95 -1.43 -18.46
N ARG A 440 23.32 -0.28 -18.76
CA ARG A 440 23.72 1.03 -18.22
C ARG A 440 22.50 1.86 -17.83
N TRP A 441 22.64 2.58 -16.71
CA TRP A 441 21.75 3.66 -16.25
C TRP A 441 22.48 5.00 -16.40
N ALA A 442 21.95 5.90 -17.22
CA ALA A 442 22.46 7.26 -17.37
C ALA A 442 21.42 8.26 -16.86
N LEU A 443 21.88 9.18 -16.00
CA LEU A 443 21.12 10.33 -15.51
C LEU A 443 21.91 11.56 -15.96
N GLY A 444 21.55 12.11 -17.12
CA GLY A 444 22.40 13.03 -17.88
C GLY A 444 23.71 12.38 -18.37
N GLU A 445 24.79 13.15 -18.50
CA GLU A 445 26.10 12.67 -19.01
C GLU A 445 26.80 11.62 -18.12
N ARG A 446 26.36 11.48 -16.86
CA ARG A 446 26.92 10.47 -15.95
C ARG A 446 26.09 9.21 -16.04
N GLY A 447 26.76 8.12 -16.39
CA GLY A 447 26.12 6.81 -16.33
C GLY A 447 26.97 5.82 -15.58
N TRP A 448 26.29 4.96 -14.85
CA TRP A 448 26.85 4.03 -13.90
C TRP A 448 26.97 2.66 -14.54
N ARG A 449 28.18 2.07 -14.49
CA ARG A 449 28.42 0.67 -14.88
C ARG A 449 28.35 -0.20 -13.63
N TRP A 450 27.65 -1.33 -13.72
CA TRP A 450 27.71 -2.36 -12.68
C TRP A 450 29.14 -2.93 -12.61
N PRO A 451 29.68 -3.28 -11.43
CA PRO A 451 30.95 -3.99 -11.36
C PRO A 451 30.76 -5.37 -12.00
N THR A 452 31.18 -5.52 -13.26
CA THR A 452 31.27 -6.83 -13.90
C THR A 452 32.40 -7.61 -13.24
N GLY A 453 32.05 -8.36 -12.19
CA GLY A 453 32.98 -9.23 -11.50
C GLY A 453 32.21 -10.25 -10.68
N ARG A 454 32.32 -11.53 -11.07
CA ARG A 454 31.97 -12.66 -10.20
C ARG A 454 32.67 -12.45 -8.84
N ARG A 455 31.93 -11.99 -7.84
CA ARG A 455 32.31 -12.19 -6.44
C ARG A 455 31.12 -12.81 -5.74
N ARG A 456 31.40 -13.98 -5.18
CA ARG A 456 30.52 -14.73 -4.29
C ARG A 456 29.90 -13.79 -3.26
N CYS A 457 28.66 -14.09 -2.87
CA CYS A 457 27.94 -13.48 -1.75
C CYS A 457 28.88 -13.04 -0.63
N GLY A 458 28.92 -11.73 -0.40
CA GLY A 458 29.66 -11.11 0.69
C GLY A 458 28.99 -9.79 1.02
N ARG A 459 28.26 -9.79 2.15
CA ARG A 459 27.68 -8.67 2.91
C ARG A 459 27.89 -7.25 2.33
N TRP A 460 26.77 -6.56 2.11
CA TRP A 460 26.73 -5.09 2.09
C TRP A 460 27.29 -4.55 3.42
N PRO A 461 28.31 -3.66 3.41
CA PRO A 461 28.74 -3.00 4.61
C PRO A 461 27.78 -1.87 4.93
N THR A 462 27.15 -1.96 6.10
CA THR A 462 26.56 -0.85 6.84
C THR A 462 27.66 0.16 7.17
N GLY A 463 27.49 1.43 6.80
CA GLY A 463 28.39 2.50 7.25
C GLY A 463 28.18 3.82 6.53
N CYS A 464 27.22 4.61 7.02
CA CYS A 464 27.33 6.02 7.43
C CYS A 464 25.95 6.56 7.80
#